data_AF-A0AAW0GFH8-F1
#
_entry.id   AF-A0AAW0GFH8-F1
#
_cell.length_a   1.000
_cell.length_b   1.000
_cell.length_c   1.000
_cell.angle_alpha   90.00
_cell.angle_beta   90.00
_cell.angle_gamma   90.00
#
_symmetry.space_group_name_H-M   'P 1'
#
loop_
_entity.id
_entity.type
_entity.pdbx_description
1 polymer ?
#
loop_
_entity_poly.entity_id
_entity_poly.type
_entity_poly.pdbx_seq_one_letter_code
_entity_poly.pdbx_strand_id
1 'polypeptide(L)'
;MSPGSSTGVAPVPQPKGNGDSQPPLVSPENRQPSRKPTSLTFVASPSNSPKANSFEKEKAQVDSIPQILGVQSPQSKADAEREEKERWAYRIGFPRWVILRKAAKILCLLGLGTPNVDRILHMADLASRPGADGAEWRDFMQGLFNRAANVNVVSSLILATTAAFLTTDPPTSIAIWTHPMPYVTLMAAFCLGFLSVGCGTFLLFVLSDAQAAAFKDLAHRPWRFWSAICLLGAPTIFVGMAGLSGILALCFSVWHGDNLFAKMGLTLTITVTFTVIGFFGAVVV
;
A
#
# COMPACT_ATOMS: atom_id res chain seq x y z
N MET A 1 -2.45 9.00 67.10
CA MET A 1 -2.74 7.57 67.38
C MET A 1 -4.24 7.43 67.50
N SER A 2 -4.90 6.91 66.45
CA SER A 2 -6.34 6.65 66.43
C SER A 2 -6.57 5.18 66.09
N PRO A 3 -7.41 4.45 66.83
CA PRO A 3 -7.58 3.02 66.66
C PRO A 3 -8.65 2.67 65.61
N GLY A 4 -8.32 1.63 64.84
CA GLY A 4 -9.17 0.49 64.45
C GLY A 4 -10.64 0.69 64.09
N SER A 5 -10.95 0.40 62.82
CA SER A 5 -12.25 -0.15 62.40
C SER A 5 -11.97 -1.35 61.49
N SER A 6 -11.91 -2.54 62.11
CA SER A 6 -11.77 -3.82 61.43
C SER A 6 -13.18 -4.31 61.07
N THR A 7 -13.61 -4.13 59.83
CA THR A 7 -14.85 -4.71 59.31
C THR A 7 -14.55 -6.10 58.77
N GLY A 8 -15.02 -7.11 59.53
CA GLY A 8 -14.97 -8.51 59.16
C GLY A 8 -15.79 -8.78 57.90
N VAL A 9 -15.13 -9.28 56.87
CA VAL A 9 -15.76 -9.80 55.66
C VAL A 9 -16.05 -11.29 55.88
N ALA A 10 -17.31 -11.67 55.73
CA ALA A 10 -17.79 -13.04 55.89
C ALA A 10 -17.16 -13.98 54.84
N PRO A 11 -16.90 -15.26 55.19
CA PRO A 11 -16.34 -16.23 54.27
C PRO A 11 -17.33 -16.60 53.15
N VAL A 12 -16.90 -16.44 51.91
CA VAL A 12 -17.62 -16.87 50.71
C VAL A 12 -17.62 -18.41 50.65
N PRO A 13 -18.79 -19.07 50.47
CA PRO A 13 -18.88 -20.52 50.40
C PRO A 13 -18.23 -21.05 49.11
N GLN A 14 -17.36 -22.04 49.25
CA GLN A 14 -16.76 -22.74 48.11
C GLN A 14 -17.77 -23.65 47.40
N PRO A 15 -17.80 -23.67 46.05
CA PRO A 15 -18.61 -24.61 45.30
C PRO A 15 -18.06 -26.03 45.43
N LYS A 16 -18.90 -26.95 45.95
CA LYS A 16 -18.67 -28.39 45.93
C LYS A 16 -18.54 -28.85 44.48
N GLY A 17 -17.41 -29.47 44.16
CA GLY A 17 -17.18 -30.14 42.90
C GLY A 17 -18.09 -31.35 42.74
N ASN A 18 -18.98 -31.31 41.75
CA ASN A 18 -19.59 -32.50 41.19
C ASN A 18 -18.62 -33.07 40.16
N GLY A 19 -18.02 -34.21 40.51
CA GLY A 19 -17.43 -35.11 39.53
C GLY A 19 -18.54 -35.89 38.86
N ASP A 20 -18.70 -35.72 37.55
CA ASP A 20 -19.43 -36.64 36.70
C ASP A 20 -18.76 -36.72 35.32
N SER A 21 -18.25 -37.91 35.04
CA SER A 21 -18.24 -38.58 33.73
C SER A 21 -17.64 -37.85 32.53
N GLN A 22 -16.34 -38.06 32.31
CA GLN A 22 -15.67 -37.81 31.03
C GLN A 22 -15.90 -39.01 30.08
N PRO A 23 -16.59 -38.87 28.93
CA PRO A 23 -16.66 -39.93 27.92
C PRO A 23 -15.34 -40.07 27.13
N PRO A 24 -15.02 -41.27 26.61
CA PRO A 24 -13.75 -41.56 25.99
C PRO A 24 -13.50 -40.79 24.69
N LEU A 25 -12.26 -40.33 24.56
CA LEU A 25 -11.67 -39.66 23.40
C LEU A 25 -11.78 -40.57 22.16
N VAL A 26 -12.71 -40.26 21.25
CA VAL A 26 -12.71 -40.84 19.90
C VAL A 26 -11.74 -40.02 19.05
N SER A 27 -10.64 -40.68 18.66
CA SER A 27 -9.58 -40.13 17.83
C SER A 27 -10.08 -39.90 16.39
N PRO A 28 -10.06 -38.67 15.85
CA PRO A 28 -10.42 -38.45 14.45
C PRO A 28 -9.27 -38.87 13.54
N GLU A 29 -9.49 -40.02 12.91
CA GLU A 29 -8.98 -40.52 11.65
C GLU A 29 -8.34 -39.43 10.76
N ASN A 30 -7.03 -39.57 10.62
CA ASN A 30 -6.14 -38.83 9.73
C ASN A 30 -6.51 -39.09 8.26
N ARG A 31 -7.48 -38.34 7.71
CA ARG A 31 -7.71 -38.27 6.26
C ARG A 31 -6.97 -37.09 5.67
N GLN A 32 -5.76 -37.38 5.22
CA GLN A 32 -4.97 -36.50 4.36
C GLN A 32 -5.48 -36.65 2.91
N PRO A 33 -6.12 -35.64 2.29
CA PRO A 33 -6.41 -35.70 0.88
C PRO A 33 -5.11 -35.48 0.09
N SER A 34 -4.64 -36.56 -0.54
CA SER A 34 -3.61 -36.56 -1.58
C SER A 34 -4.02 -35.62 -2.72
N ARG A 35 -3.55 -34.38 -2.68
CA ARG A 35 -3.57 -33.49 -3.85
C ARG A 35 -2.41 -33.89 -4.75
N LYS A 36 -2.75 -34.63 -5.80
CA LYS A 36 -1.90 -34.88 -6.97
C LYS A 36 -1.34 -33.54 -7.48
N PRO A 37 -0.04 -33.46 -7.83
CA PRO A 37 0.49 -32.31 -8.54
C PRO A 37 -0.11 -32.29 -9.95
N THR A 38 -0.85 -31.22 -10.27
CA THR A 38 -1.20 -30.89 -11.64
C THR A 38 0.08 -30.47 -12.35
N SER A 39 0.71 -31.43 -13.03
CA SER A 39 1.76 -31.18 -14.01
C SER A 39 1.19 -30.32 -15.12
N LEU A 40 1.46 -29.01 -15.09
CA LEU A 40 1.30 -28.15 -16.25
C LEU A 40 2.43 -28.47 -17.22
N THR A 41 2.14 -29.40 -18.13
CA THR A 41 2.92 -29.67 -19.34
C THR A 41 2.94 -28.40 -20.18
N PHE A 42 4.02 -27.62 -20.07
CA PHE A 42 4.31 -26.52 -20.98
C PHE A 42 4.70 -27.15 -22.33
N VAL A 43 3.76 -27.20 -23.26
CA VAL A 43 3.98 -27.64 -24.63
C VAL A 43 4.91 -26.62 -25.28
N ALA A 44 6.17 -27.01 -25.42
CA ALA A 44 7.12 -26.40 -26.32
C ALA A 44 6.74 -26.75 -27.77
N SER A 45 6.69 -25.74 -28.65
CA SER A 45 6.98 -25.82 -30.10
C SER A 45 6.63 -24.50 -30.80
N PRO A 46 7.19 -24.18 -31.99
CA PRO A 46 8.57 -24.38 -32.39
C PRO A 46 9.19 -23.12 -33.02
N SER A 47 10.52 -23.14 -33.06
CA SER A 47 11.39 -22.41 -33.99
C SER A 47 10.81 -22.31 -35.40
N ASN A 48 10.75 -21.08 -35.96
CA ASN A 48 10.73 -20.82 -37.39
C ASN A 48 11.42 -19.48 -37.71
N SER A 49 12.74 -19.54 -37.89
CA SER A 49 13.39 -18.88 -39.03
C SER A 49 13.22 -19.81 -40.26
N PRO A 50 13.43 -19.41 -41.54
CA PRO A 50 14.07 -18.19 -42.07
C PRO A 50 13.31 -17.55 -43.26
N LYS A 51 13.77 -16.40 -43.77
CA LYS A 51 14.08 -16.18 -45.20
C LYS A 51 14.58 -14.76 -45.48
N ALA A 52 15.85 -14.70 -45.87
CA ALA A 52 16.40 -13.66 -46.71
C ALA A 52 15.72 -13.70 -48.09
N ASN A 53 15.42 -12.52 -48.63
CA ASN A 53 15.27 -12.17 -50.06
C ASN A 53 15.47 -10.64 -50.07
N SER A 54 16.64 -10.11 -50.44
CA SER A 54 17.12 -9.96 -51.82
C SER A 54 16.02 -9.43 -52.75
N PHE A 55 15.86 -8.11 -52.80
CA PHE A 55 15.39 -7.41 -53.99
C PHE A 55 16.20 -6.13 -54.16
N GLU A 56 17.28 -6.32 -54.91
CA GLU A 56 18.03 -5.31 -55.63
C GLU A 56 17.18 -4.80 -56.81
N LYS A 57 17.39 -3.53 -57.19
CA LYS A 57 16.86 -2.80 -58.35
C LYS A 57 15.45 -2.21 -58.24
N GLU A 58 15.41 -0.89 -57.96
CA GLU A 58 14.88 0.07 -58.92
C GLU A 58 15.54 1.44 -58.72
N LYS A 59 16.58 1.70 -59.52
CA LYS A 59 17.15 3.04 -59.75
C LYS A 59 16.46 3.60 -61.00
N ALA A 60 15.53 4.53 -60.83
CA ALA A 60 15.16 5.56 -61.81
C ALA A 60 14.26 6.57 -61.07
N GLN A 61 14.76 7.76 -60.77
CA GLN A 61 14.49 8.94 -61.59
C GLN A 61 13.14 9.60 -61.26
N VAL A 62 13.13 10.45 -60.23
CA VAL A 62 12.29 11.65 -60.19
C VAL A 62 13.15 12.77 -59.61
N ASP A 63 13.81 13.48 -60.52
CA ASP A 63 14.36 14.81 -60.28
C ASP A 63 13.22 15.80 -60.03
N SER A 64 13.53 16.82 -59.22
CA SER A 64 12.77 18.07 -59.00
C SER A 64 11.71 18.05 -57.89
N ILE A 65 12.15 17.97 -56.64
CA ILE A 65 11.42 18.56 -55.50
C ILE A 65 12.28 19.71 -54.96
N PRO A 66 11.75 20.96 -54.92
CA PRO A 66 12.52 22.09 -54.43
C PRO A 66 12.93 21.87 -52.98
N GLN A 67 14.23 22.02 -52.72
CA GLN A 67 14.81 22.07 -51.38
C GLN A 67 14.23 23.28 -50.63
N ILE A 68 13.09 23.09 -49.97
CA ILE A 68 12.75 23.84 -48.77
C ILE A 68 13.34 23.02 -47.62
N LEU A 69 14.67 23.03 -47.52
CA LEU A 69 15.37 22.53 -46.34
C LEU A 69 15.10 23.53 -45.20
N GLY A 70 13.91 23.41 -44.61
CA GLY A 70 13.65 23.86 -43.26
C GLY A 70 14.45 22.97 -42.32
N VAL A 71 15.77 23.19 -42.26
CA VAL A 71 16.59 22.77 -41.13
C VAL A 71 16.01 23.51 -39.94
N GLN A 72 15.00 22.92 -39.29
CA GLN A 72 14.55 23.37 -38.00
C GLN A 72 15.77 23.32 -37.12
N SER A 73 16.28 24.51 -36.80
CA SER A 73 17.34 24.70 -35.82
C SER A 73 17.01 23.82 -34.61
N PRO A 74 17.98 23.09 -34.04
CA PRO A 74 17.80 22.31 -32.81
C PRO A 74 17.10 23.09 -31.69
N GLN A 75 17.24 24.42 -31.72
CA GLN A 75 16.62 25.37 -30.81
C GLN A 75 15.08 25.43 -30.96
N SER A 76 14.56 25.39 -32.19
CA SER A 76 13.11 25.40 -32.45
C SER A 76 12.40 24.15 -31.92
N LYS A 77 13.06 22.99 -31.94
CA LYS A 77 12.52 21.76 -31.34
C LYS A 77 12.52 21.83 -29.81
N ALA A 78 13.60 22.34 -29.21
CA ALA A 78 13.68 22.50 -27.76
C ALA A 78 12.64 23.50 -27.23
N ASP A 79 12.38 24.59 -27.96
CA ASP A 79 11.39 25.59 -27.60
C ASP A 79 9.95 25.05 -27.71
N ALA A 80 9.66 24.26 -28.75
CA ALA A 80 8.37 23.59 -28.91
C ALA A 80 8.09 22.56 -27.79
N GLU A 81 9.08 21.74 -27.43
CA GLU A 81 8.96 20.81 -26.29
C GLU A 81 8.75 21.56 -24.96
N ARG A 82 9.40 22.71 -24.78
CA ARG A 82 9.27 23.52 -23.57
C ARG A 82 7.87 24.13 -23.45
N GLU A 83 7.33 24.70 -24.53
CA GLU A 83 5.96 25.21 -24.54
C GLU A 83 4.92 24.11 -24.32
N GLU A 84 5.14 22.92 -24.88
CA GLU A 84 4.22 21.80 -24.67
C GLU A 84 4.24 21.35 -23.20
N LYS A 85 5.42 21.23 -22.60
CA LYS A 85 5.58 20.94 -21.16
C LYS A 85 4.89 21.97 -20.27
N GLU A 86 5.03 23.25 -20.60
CA GLU A 86 4.38 24.33 -19.84
C GLU A 86 2.85 24.30 -20.01
N ARG A 87 2.35 23.95 -21.21
CA ARG A 87 0.91 23.74 -21.44
C ARG A 87 0.35 22.57 -20.65
N TRP A 88 1.06 21.44 -20.58
CA TRP A 88 0.65 20.29 -19.77
C TRP A 88 0.69 20.62 -18.27
N ALA A 89 1.71 21.36 -17.81
CA ALA A 89 1.81 21.81 -16.43
C ALA A 89 0.63 22.73 -16.03
N TYR A 90 0.13 23.56 -16.96
CA TYR A 90 -1.02 24.43 -16.71
C TYR A 90 -2.35 23.66 -16.67
N ARG A 91 -2.53 22.61 -17.51
CA ARG A 91 -3.77 21.82 -17.56
C ARG A 91 -4.03 20.95 -16.34
N ILE A 92 -2.99 20.48 -15.65
CA ILE A 92 -3.16 19.60 -14.49
C ILE A 92 -3.66 20.40 -13.26
N GLY A 93 -3.73 21.73 -13.34
CA GLY A 93 -4.39 22.56 -12.32
C GLY A 93 -3.78 22.34 -10.94
N PHE A 94 -2.46 22.19 -10.86
CA PHE A 94 -1.79 21.97 -9.58
C PHE A 94 -2.07 23.17 -8.67
N PRO A 95 -2.73 22.98 -7.52
CA PRO A 95 -2.97 24.06 -6.58
C PRO A 95 -1.63 24.69 -6.21
N ARG A 96 -1.55 26.02 -6.26
CA ARG A 96 -0.33 26.84 -6.15
C ARG A 96 0.38 26.71 -4.78
N TRP A 97 -0.16 25.89 -3.88
CA TRP A 97 0.29 25.66 -2.52
C TRP A 97 1.48 24.68 -2.51
N VAL A 98 2.65 25.17 -2.11
CA VAL A 98 3.91 24.40 -2.05
C VAL A 98 3.75 23.10 -1.23
N ILE A 99 2.99 23.16 -0.14
CA ILE A 99 2.71 22.01 0.74
C ILE A 99 1.91 20.94 0.00
N LEU A 100 0.87 21.33 -0.73
CA LEU A 100 0.02 20.40 -1.45
C LEU A 100 0.77 19.72 -2.59
N ARG A 101 1.71 20.42 -3.24
CA ARG A 101 2.63 19.80 -4.22
C ARG A 101 3.54 18.75 -3.58
N LYS A 102 4.05 18.99 -2.36
CA LYS A 102 4.85 17.99 -1.62
C LYS A 102 3.99 16.80 -1.21
N ALA A 103 2.82 17.05 -0.62
CA ALA A 103 1.88 16.00 -0.21
C ALA A 103 1.46 15.14 -1.41
N ALA A 104 1.20 15.74 -2.56
CA ALA A 104 0.90 15.04 -3.79
C ALA A 104 2.04 14.16 -4.30
N LYS A 105 3.28 14.64 -4.25
CA LYS A 105 4.45 13.83 -4.61
C LYS A 105 4.58 12.63 -3.68
N ILE A 106 4.39 12.82 -2.37
CA ILE A 106 4.38 11.74 -1.38
C ILE A 106 3.24 10.77 -1.67
N LEU A 107 2.04 11.26 -2.00
CA LEU A 107 0.88 10.44 -2.33
C LEU A 107 1.09 9.63 -3.62
N CYS A 108 1.68 10.23 -4.66
CA CYS A 108 2.09 9.53 -5.87
C CYS A 108 3.17 8.48 -5.57
N LEU A 109 4.16 8.81 -4.73
CA LEU A 109 5.18 7.85 -4.31
C LEU A 109 4.58 6.70 -3.49
N LEU A 110 3.61 6.96 -2.61
CA LEU A 110 2.99 5.92 -1.80
C LEU A 110 2.02 5.04 -2.60
N GLY A 111 1.20 5.63 -3.46
CA GLY A 111 0.21 4.90 -4.25
C GLY A 111 0.82 4.25 -5.50
N LEU A 112 1.57 5.02 -6.28
CA LEU A 112 2.11 4.60 -7.57
C LEU A 112 3.55 4.08 -7.49
N GLY A 113 4.25 4.29 -6.36
CA GLY A 113 5.67 3.96 -6.17
C GLY A 113 6.61 4.61 -7.18
N THR A 114 6.15 5.64 -7.88
CA THR A 114 6.95 6.44 -8.78
C THR A 114 6.56 7.91 -8.59
N PRO A 115 7.55 8.83 -8.56
CA PRO A 115 7.27 10.26 -8.37
C PRO A 115 6.72 10.94 -9.63
N ASN A 116 6.69 10.25 -10.77
CA ASN A 116 6.43 10.86 -12.08
C ASN A 116 5.12 10.37 -12.70
N VAL A 117 4.11 11.25 -12.66
CA VAL A 117 2.82 11.06 -13.34
C VAL A 117 3.00 10.95 -14.85
N ASP A 118 3.95 11.70 -15.41
CA ASP A 118 4.25 11.70 -16.85
C ASP A 118 4.62 10.31 -17.37
N ARG A 119 5.31 9.51 -16.55
CA ARG A 119 5.70 8.15 -16.95
C ARG A 119 4.48 7.24 -17.10
N ILE A 120 3.48 7.41 -16.25
CA ILE A 120 2.24 6.62 -16.28
C ILE A 120 1.39 7.03 -17.48
N LEU A 121 1.29 8.34 -17.72
CA LEU A 121 0.64 8.89 -18.91
C LEU A 121 1.28 8.37 -20.20
N HIS A 122 2.62 8.34 -20.25
CA HIS A 122 3.35 7.82 -21.40
C HIS A 122 3.09 6.31 -21.62
N MET A 123 3.13 5.50 -20.56
CA MET A 123 2.79 4.07 -20.65
C MET A 123 1.33 3.85 -21.08
N ALA A 124 0.39 4.65 -20.56
CA ALA A 124 -1.02 4.57 -20.93
C ALA A 124 -1.24 4.99 -22.40
N ASP A 125 -0.51 5.98 -22.91
CA ASP A 125 -0.58 6.38 -24.32
C ASP A 125 -0.03 5.28 -25.24
N LEU A 126 1.14 4.71 -24.91
CA LEU A 126 1.73 3.61 -25.66
C LEU A 126 0.81 2.40 -25.71
N ALA A 127 0.20 2.03 -24.58
CA ALA A 127 -0.73 0.91 -24.50
C ALA A 127 -2.07 1.16 -25.22
N SER A 128 -2.43 2.43 -25.47
CA SER A 128 -3.64 2.78 -26.21
C SER A 128 -3.46 2.74 -27.73
N ARG A 129 -2.23 2.55 -28.25
CA ARG A 129 -1.97 2.54 -29.69
C ARG A 129 -2.41 1.20 -30.32
N PRO A 130 -3.09 1.23 -31.47
CA PRO A 130 -3.45 0.00 -32.18
C PRO A 130 -2.19 -0.76 -32.59
N GLY A 131 -2.09 -2.03 -32.19
CA GLY A 131 -0.95 -2.90 -32.48
C GLY A 131 0.17 -2.91 -31.43
N ALA A 132 0.04 -2.16 -30.32
CA ALA A 132 0.97 -2.27 -29.20
C ALA A 132 0.65 -3.50 -28.33
N ASP A 133 1.68 -4.22 -27.88
CA ASP A 133 1.56 -5.48 -27.10
C ASP A 133 1.02 -5.26 -25.66
N GLY A 134 0.94 -4.01 -25.19
CA GLY A 134 0.39 -3.67 -23.86
C GLY A 134 1.17 -4.27 -22.67
N ALA A 135 2.33 -4.92 -22.91
CA ALA A 135 3.13 -5.59 -21.91
C ALA A 135 3.58 -4.63 -20.79
N GLU A 136 4.07 -3.44 -21.15
CA GLU A 136 4.50 -2.43 -20.16
C GLU A 136 3.35 -1.98 -19.24
N TRP A 137 2.14 -1.84 -19.78
CA TRP A 137 0.95 -1.48 -19.00
C TRP A 137 0.56 -2.59 -18.02
N ARG A 138 0.58 -3.84 -18.49
CA ARG A 138 0.34 -5.01 -17.64
C ARG A 138 1.37 -5.12 -16.51
N ASP A 139 2.64 -4.92 -16.80
CA ASP A 139 3.71 -4.96 -15.79
C ASP A 139 3.55 -3.84 -14.75
N PHE A 140 3.18 -2.64 -15.21
CA PHE A 140 2.86 -1.52 -14.32
C PHE A 140 1.66 -1.83 -13.42
N MET A 141 0.56 -2.32 -13.98
CA MET A 141 -0.64 -2.70 -13.22
C MET A 141 -0.34 -3.83 -12.24
N GLN A 142 0.43 -4.84 -12.65
CA GLN A 142 0.88 -5.93 -11.78
C GLN A 142 1.68 -5.39 -10.58
N GLY A 143 2.51 -4.37 -10.79
CA GLY A 143 3.21 -3.66 -9.72
C GLY A 143 2.27 -2.98 -8.73
N LEU A 144 1.21 -2.32 -9.21
CA LEU A 144 0.18 -1.71 -8.35
C LEU A 144 -0.61 -2.77 -7.57
N PHE A 145 -1.01 -3.85 -8.24
CA PHE A 145 -1.69 -4.99 -7.62
C PHE A 145 -0.88 -5.61 -6.50
N ASN A 146 0.40 -5.89 -6.75
CA ASN A 146 1.27 -6.49 -5.76
C ASN A 146 1.40 -5.58 -4.51
N ARG A 147 1.53 -4.26 -4.70
CA ARG A 147 1.61 -3.31 -3.59
C ARG A 147 0.30 -3.22 -2.81
N ALA A 148 -0.84 -3.10 -3.51
CA ALA A 148 -2.15 -3.07 -2.87
C ALA A 148 -2.43 -4.34 -2.08
N ALA A 149 -2.07 -5.51 -2.62
CA ALA A 149 -2.17 -6.80 -1.93
C ALA A 149 -1.29 -6.83 -0.68
N ASN A 150 -0.02 -6.40 -0.78
CA ASN A 150 0.89 -6.35 0.37
C ASN A 150 0.39 -5.40 1.47
N VAL A 151 -0.10 -4.22 1.10
CA VAL A 151 -0.69 -3.27 2.06
C VAL A 151 -1.90 -3.91 2.74
N ASN A 152 -2.79 -4.58 2.00
CA ASN A 152 -3.97 -5.23 2.55
C ASN A 152 -3.63 -6.36 3.56
N VAL A 153 -2.58 -7.13 3.27
CA VAL A 153 -2.06 -8.15 4.20
C VAL A 153 -1.56 -7.50 5.49
N VAL A 154 -0.81 -6.41 5.40
CA VAL A 154 -0.34 -5.65 6.56
C VAL A 154 -1.51 -5.05 7.35
N SER A 155 -2.51 -4.46 6.69
CA SER A 155 -3.72 -3.95 7.34
C SER A 155 -4.45 -5.03 8.12
N SER A 156 -4.59 -6.22 7.53
CA SER A 156 -5.27 -7.35 8.16
C SER A 156 -4.51 -7.86 9.38
N LEU A 157 -3.17 -7.86 9.34
CA LEU A 157 -2.33 -8.21 10.48
C LEU A 157 -2.48 -7.19 11.63
N ILE A 158 -2.48 -5.89 11.32
CA ILE A 158 -2.71 -4.83 12.31
C ILE A 158 -4.08 -5.01 12.94
N LEU A 159 -5.11 -5.28 12.14
CA LEU A 159 -6.49 -5.47 12.59
C LEU A 159 -6.63 -6.69 13.49
N ALA A 160 -6.05 -7.83 13.12
CA ALA A 160 -6.06 -9.04 13.94
C ALA A 160 -5.34 -8.82 15.29
N THR A 161 -4.21 -8.12 15.25
CA THR A 161 -3.41 -7.81 16.45
C THR A 161 -4.18 -6.86 17.39
N THR A 162 -4.77 -5.80 16.86
CA THR A 162 -5.60 -4.88 17.65
C THR A 162 -6.85 -5.57 18.20
N ALA A 163 -7.51 -6.42 17.43
CA ALA A 163 -8.62 -7.23 17.92
C ALA A 163 -8.21 -8.15 19.07
N ALA A 164 -7.04 -8.80 18.97
CA ALA A 164 -6.50 -9.61 20.06
C ALA A 164 -6.29 -8.77 21.33
N PHE A 165 -5.68 -7.58 21.23
CA PHE A 165 -5.53 -6.69 22.38
C PHE A 165 -6.85 -6.19 22.97
N LEU A 166 -7.85 -5.91 22.13
CA LEU A 166 -9.17 -5.43 22.58
C LEU A 166 -10.01 -6.52 23.25
N THR A 167 -9.76 -7.80 22.93
CA THR A 167 -10.53 -8.95 23.43
C THR A 167 -9.84 -9.68 24.58
N THR A 168 -8.57 -9.38 24.85
CA THR A 168 -7.79 -10.05 25.90
C THR A 168 -7.60 -9.14 27.11
N ASP A 169 -7.80 -9.71 28.30
CA ASP A 169 -7.44 -9.06 29.54
C ASP A 169 -5.92 -8.95 29.65
N PRO A 170 -5.39 -7.84 30.20
CA PRO A 170 -3.96 -7.69 30.42
C PRO A 170 -3.46 -8.79 31.35
N PRO A 171 -2.55 -9.67 30.89
CA PRO A 171 -2.09 -10.80 31.69
C PRO A 171 -1.19 -10.36 32.85
N THR A 172 -0.69 -9.11 32.84
CA THR A 172 0.25 -8.57 33.83
C THR A 172 0.03 -7.09 34.07
N SER A 173 0.48 -6.57 35.22
CA SER A 173 0.49 -5.13 35.55
C SER A 173 1.54 -4.32 34.78
N ILE A 174 2.31 -4.95 33.87
CA ILE A 174 3.38 -4.31 33.12
C ILE A 174 2.81 -3.36 32.05
N ALA A 175 1.67 -3.71 31.45
CA ALA A 175 1.02 -2.92 30.41
C ALA A 175 -0.50 -2.91 30.65
N ILE A 176 -1.04 -1.75 31.05
CA ILE A 176 -2.45 -1.59 31.39
C ILE A 176 -3.16 -0.97 30.18
N TRP A 177 -3.56 -1.82 29.22
CA TRP A 177 -4.31 -1.37 28.03
C TRP A 177 -5.80 -1.17 28.28
N THR A 178 -6.30 -1.48 29.47
CA THR A 178 -7.68 -1.22 29.90
C THR A 178 -7.93 0.25 30.28
N HIS A 179 -6.87 1.05 30.42
CA HIS A 179 -7.02 2.49 30.66
C HIS A 179 -7.74 3.15 29.47
N PRO A 180 -8.62 4.14 29.68
CA PRO A 180 -9.47 4.69 28.60
C PRO A 180 -8.66 5.25 27.42
N MET A 181 -7.50 5.87 27.67
CA MET A 181 -6.64 6.42 26.61
C MET A 181 -6.07 5.35 25.65
N PRO A 182 -5.31 4.33 26.12
CA PRO A 182 -4.83 3.26 25.24
C PRO A 182 -5.98 2.47 24.60
N TYR A 183 -7.09 2.28 25.31
CA TYR A 183 -8.25 1.58 24.76
C TYR A 183 -8.87 2.31 23.56
N VAL A 184 -9.15 3.61 23.69
CA VAL A 184 -9.73 4.43 22.60
C VAL A 184 -8.78 4.52 21.41
N THR A 185 -7.47 4.59 21.66
CA THR A 185 -6.46 4.64 20.59
C THR A 185 -6.30 3.29 19.87
N LEU A 186 -6.38 2.15 20.58
CA LEU A 186 -6.47 0.81 19.96
C LEU A 186 -7.75 0.66 19.13
N MET A 187 -8.88 1.17 19.63
CA MET A 187 -10.15 1.14 18.88
C MET A 187 -10.06 1.97 17.60
N ALA A 188 -9.46 3.17 17.67
CA ALA A 188 -9.20 3.99 16.48
C ALA A 188 -8.27 3.27 15.49
N ALA A 189 -7.21 2.61 15.97
CA ALA A 189 -6.32 1.79 15.15
C ALA A 189 -7.08 0.65 14.44
N PHE A 190 -7.97 -0.02 15.16
CA PHE A 190 -8.83 -1.08 14.62
C PHE A 190 -9.76 -0.55 13.52
N CYS A 191 -10.46 0.56 13.76
CA CYS A 191 -11.35 1.18 12.77
C CYS A 191 -10.59 1.64 11.51
N LEU A 192 -9.43 2.28 11.68
CA LEU A 192 -8.59 2.70 10.56
C LEU A 192 -8.03 1.51 9.77
N GLY A 193 -7.62 0.44 10.47
CA GLY A 193 -7.20 -0.81 9.85
C GLY A 193 -8.33 -1.44 9.02
N PHE A 194 -9.55 -1.44 9.54
CA PHE A 194 -10.73 -1.97 8.85
C PHE A 194 -11.06 -1.16 7.58
N LEU A 195 -11.06 0.18 7.69
CA LEU A 195 -11.25 1.07 6.54
C LEU A 195 -10.15 0.88 5.48
N SER A 196 -8.91 0.66 5.91
CA SER A 196 -7.80 0.35 5.01
C SER A 196 -8.03 -0.95 4.24
N VAL A 197 -8.42 -2.04 4.92
CA VAL A 197 -8.72 -3.34 4.27
C VAL A 197 -9.86 -3.21 3.27
N GLY A 198 -10.94 -2.52 3.66
CA GLY A 198 -12.09 -2.26 2.79
C GLY A 198 -11.71 -1.45 1.56
N CYS A 199 -10.98 -0.35 1.75
CA CYS A 199 -10.51 0.51 0.67
C CYS A 199 -9.53 -0.23 -0.26
N GLY A 200 -8.59 -1.01 0.29
CA GLY A 200 -7.62 -1.80 -0.47
C GLY A 200 -8.30 -2.88 -1.31
N THR A 201 -9.30 -3.56 -0.75
CA THR A 201 -10.06 -4.60 -1.47
C THR A 201 -10.90 -4.00 -2.60
N PHE A 202 -11.57 -2.88 -2.35
CA PHE A 202 -12.29 -2.13 -3.39
C PHE A 202 -11.35 -1.68 -4.52
N LEU A 203 -10.17 -1.19 -4.17
CA LEU A 203 -9.16 -0.75 -5.13
C LEU A 203 -8.63 -1.91 -5.97
N LEU A 204 -8.41 -3.09 -5.39
CA LEU A 204 -8.04 -4.29 -6.15
C LEU A 204 -9.12 -4.66 -7.18
N PHE A 205 -10.40 -4.53 -6.82
CA PHE A 205 -11.51 -4.74 -7.75
C PHE A 205 -11.49 -3.71 -8.89
N VAL A 206 -11.36 -2.42 -8.57
CA VAL A 206 -11.28 -1.35 -9.57
C VAL A 206 -10.08 -1.53 -10.51
N LEU A 207 -8.90 -1.89 -9.97
CA LEU A 207 -7.71 -2.14 -10.78
C LEU A 207 -7.90 -3.35 -11.71
N SER A 208 -8.74 -4.31 -11.36
CA SER A 208 -8.98 -5.52 -12.19
C SER A 208 -9.80 -5.22 -13.43
N ASP A 209 -10.63 -4.19 -13.37
CA ASP A 209 -11.45 -3.73 -14.48
C ASP A 209 -10.85 -2.52 -15.21
N ALA A 210 -9.76 -1.94 -14.67
CA ALA A 210 -9.16 -0.73 -15.22
C ALA A 210 -8.46 -0.97 -16.56
N GLN A 211 -9.13 -0.55 -17.64
CA GLN A 211 -8.56 -0.52 -18.99
C GLN A 211 -7.66 0.69 -19.20
N ALA A 212 -6.61 0.55 -20.01
CA ALA A 212 -5.68 1.63 -20.35
C ALA A 212 -6.40 2.86 -20.95
N ALA A 213 -7.44 2.61 -21.76
CA ALA A 213 -8.26 3.66 -22.37
C ALA A 213 -9.02 4.50 -21.31
N ALA A 214 -9.58 3.84 -20.28
CA ALA A 214 -10.26 4.53 -19.18
C ALA A 214 -9.27 5.38 -18.38
N PHE A 215 -8.05 4.88 -18.15
CA PHE A 215 -7.00 5.62 -17.46
C PHE A 215 -6.57 6.88 -18.22
N LYS A 216 -6.49 6.78 -19.56
CA LYS A 216 -6.19 7.91 -20.45
C LYS A 216 -7.28 8.99 -20.36
N ASP A 217 -8.57 8.62 -20.40
CA ASP A 217 -9.67 9.58 -20.24
C ASP A 217 -9.65 10.23 -18.84
N LEU A 218 -9.35 9.44 -17.80
CA LEU A 218 -9.27 9.92 -16.43
C LEU A 218 -8.17 10.99 -16.27
N ALA A 219 -7.03 10.80 -16.93
CA ALA A 219 -5.91 11.72 -16.86
C ALA A 219 -6.16 13.05 -17.59
N HIS A 220 -7.10 13.11 -18.53
CA HIS A 220 -7.50 14.38 -19.18
C HIS A 220 -8.30 15.28 -18.24
N ARG A 221 -8.90 14.74 -17.18
CA ARG A 221 -9.73 15.50 -16.23
C ARG A 221 -9.01 15.58 -14.88
N PRO A 222 -8.34 16.69 -14.54
CA PRO A 222 -7.46 16.77 -13.37
C PRO A 222 -8.19 16.42 -12.07
N TRP A 223 -9.43 16.88 -11.88
CA TRP A 223 -10.21 16.57 -10.67
C TRP A 223 -10.46 15.06 -10.47
N ARG A 224 -10.79 14.34 -11.56
CA ARG A 224 -10.99 12.88 -11.49
C ARG A 224 -9.67 12.16 -11.28
N PHE A 225 -8.61 12.61 -11.95
CA PHE A 225 -7.27 12.08 -11.76
C PHE A 225 -6.80 12.19 -10.30
N TRP A 226 -6.98 13.34 -9.66
CA TRP A 226 -6.68 13.52 -8.24
C TRP A 226 -7.48 12.58 -7.35
N SER A 227 -8.79 12.42 -7.62
CA SER A 227 -9.61 11.47 -6.85
C SER A 227 -9.10 10.03 -6.99
N ALA A 228 -8.63 9.63 -8.18
CA ALA A 228 -8.08 8.31 -8.43
C ALA A 228 -6.75 8.09 -7.72
N ILE A 229 -5.85 9.09 -7.72
CA ILE A 229 -4.59 9.02 -6.94
C ILE A 229 -4.89 8.97 -5.44
N CYS A 230 -5.81 9.79 -4.95
CA CYS A 230 -6.22 9.76 -3.54
C CYS A 230 -6.80 8.41 -3.16
N LEU A 231 -7.67 7.84 -4.00
CA LEU A 231 -8.18 6.49 -3.81
C LEU A 231 -7.04 5.46 -3.81
N LEU A 232 -6.06 5.62 -4.69
CA LEU A 232 -4.91 4.72 -4.80
C LEU A 232 -3.98 4.77 -3.57
N GLY A 233 -3.79 5.96 -3.00
CA GLY A 233 -2.96 6.17 -1.81
C GLY A 233 -3.69 5.99 -0.48
N ALA A 234 -5.03 6.00 -0.47
CA ALA A 234 -5.85 5.94 0.73
C ALA A 234 -5.59 4.71 1.62
N PRO A 235 -5.49 3.47 1.09
CA PRO A 235 -5.22 2.30 1.93
C PRO A 235 -3.90 2.45 2.70
N THR A 236 -2.85 2.93 2.01
CA THR A 236 -1.53 3.14 2.60
C THR A 236 -1.54 4.22 3.69
N ILE A 237 -2.28 5.32 3.47
CA ILE A 237 -2.44 6.36 4.50
C ILE A 237 -3.18 5.80 5.71
N PHE A 238 -4.29 5.08 5.50
CA PHE A 238 -5.05 4.50 6.60
C PHE A 238 -4.25 3.43 7.36
N VAL A 239 -3.44 2.60 6.68
CA VAL A 239 -2.49 1.68 7.34
C VAL A 239 -1.49 2.45 8.18
N GLY A 240 -0.87 3.48 7.61
CA GLY A 240 0.13 4.28 8.31
C GLY A 240 -0.45 4.92 9.57
N MET A 241 -1.64 5.53 9.46
CA MET A 241 -2.36 6.11 10.58
C MET A 241 -2.77 5.06 11.62
N ALA A 242 -3.26 3.90 11.19
CA ALA A 242 -3.61 2.79 12.08
C ALA A 242 -2.38 2.29 12.87
N GLY A 243 -1.26 2.07 12.17
CA GLY A 243 0.01 1.68 12.78
C GLY A 243 0.50 2.71 13.79
N LEU A 244 0.49 4.00 13.43
CA LEU A 244 0.87 5.09 14.34
C LEU A 244 -0.03 5.13 15.58
N SER A 245 -1.35 5.01 15.41
CA SER A 245 -2.27 4.96 16.55
C SER A 245 -2.03 3.75 17.44
N GLY A 246 -1.72 2.58 16.87
CA GLY A 246 -1.36 1.38 17.63
C GLY A 246 -0.06 1.56 18.42
N ILE A 247 0.97 2.15 17.82
CA ILE A 247 2.23 2.48 18.51
C ILE A 247 1.96 3.42 19.68
N LEU A 248 1.20 4.50 19.45
CA LEU A 248 0.84 5.45 20.51
C LEU A 248 0.07 4.76 21.64
N ALA A 249 -0.89 3.91 21.31
CA ALA A 249 -1.65 3.15 22.30
C ALA A 249 -0.76 2.28 23.18
N LEU A 250 0.20 1.55 22.57
CA LEU A 250 1.17 0.74 23.29
C LEU A 250 2.10 1.60 24.15
N CYS A 251 2.55 2.76 23.64
CA CYS A 251 3.37 3.69 24.41
C CYS A 251 2.63 4.20 25.65
N PHE A 252 1.36 4.60 25.50
CA PHE A 252 0.53 5.03 26.61
C PHE A 252 0.26 3.90 27.61
N SER A 253 0.02 2.68 27.13
CA SER A 253 -0.20 1.50 27.97
C SER A 253 1.02 1.19 28.86
N VAL A 254 2.22 1.22 28.30
CA VAL A 254 3.47 1.01 29.06
C VAL A 254 3.76 2.18 30.00
N TRP A 255 3.46 3.41 29.59
CA TRP A 255 3.70 4.59 30.43
C TRP A 255 2.87 4.58 31.72
N HIS A 256 1.63 4.07 31.65
CA HIS A 256 0.74 3.91 32.80
C HIS A 256 1.01 2.64 33.61
N GLY A 257 1.85 1.72 33.14
CA GLY A 257 2.27 0.55 33.92
C GLY A 257 3.25 0.92 35.04
N ASP A 258 3.38 0.05 36.04
CA ASP A 258 4.24 0.28 37.22
C ASP A 258 5.69 -0.19 37.02
N ASN A 259 6.01 -0.80 35.87
CA ASN A 259 7.32 -1.39 35.65
C ASN A 259 8.32 -0.41 35.02
N LEU A 260 9.35 0.00 35.79
CA LEU A 260 10.40 0.91 35.33
C LEU A 260 11.22 0.34 34.15
N PHE A 261 11.49 -0.97 34.13
CA PHE A 261 12.27 -1.59 33.06
C PHE A 261 11.55 -1.51 31.71
N ALA A 262 10.22 -1.67 31.70
CA ALA A 262 9.42 -1.54 30.48
C ALA A 262 9.47 -0.10 29.93
N LYS A 263 9.41 0.91 30.81
CA LYS A 263 9.51 2.33 30.41
C LYS A 263 10.88 2.64 29.80
N MET A 264 11.96 2.17 30.44
CA MET A 264 13.33 2.34 29.93
C MET A 264 13.54 1.63 28.58
N GLY A 265 13.00 0.42 28.43
CA GLY A 265 13.05 -0.31 27.16
C GLY A 265 12.32 0.44 26.05
N LEU A 266 11.10 0.92 26.33
CA LEU A 266 10.30 1.66 25.36
C LEU A 266 10.99 2.97 24.92
N THR A 267 11.51 3.78 25.85
CA THR A 267 12.18 5.05 25.50
C THR A 267 13.43 4.81 24.68
N LEU A 268 14.20 3.76 24.98
CA LEU A 268 15.34 3.36 24.18
C LEU A 268 14.92 2.97 22.76
N THR A 269 13.90 2.11 22.61
CA THR A 269 13.39 1.69 21.30
C THR A 269 12.91 2.90 20.49
N ILE A 270 12.10 3.77 21.08
CA ILE A 270 11.59 4.99 20.42
C ILE A 270 12.75 5.87 19.95
N THR A 271 13.74 6.10 20.82
CA THR A 271 14.92 6.93 20.50
C THR A 271 15.72 6.35 19.34
N VAL A 272 15.98 5.03 19.36
CA VAL A 272 16.68 4.34 18.26
C VAL A 272 15.88 4.45 16.95
N THR A 273 14.57 4.20 16.99
CA THR A 273 13.72 4.30 15.79
C THR A 273 13.73 5.71 15.20
N PHE A 274 13.57 6.76 16.01
CA PHE A 274 13.62 8.14 15.52
C PHE A 274 15.00 8.52 14.99
N THR A 275 16.07 8.06 15.63
CA THR A 275 17.45 8.30 15.18
C THR A 275 17.69 7.68 13.81
N VAL A 276 17.27 6.42 13.62
CA VAL A 276 17.40 5.72 12.34
C VAL A 276 16.57 6.42 11.26
N ILE A 277 15.31 6.74 11.53
CA ILE A 277 14.44 7.44 10.56
C ILE A 277 15.02 8.81 10.21
N GLY A 278 15.50 9.58 11.19
CA GLY A 278 16.11 10.88 10.98
C GLY A 278 17.40 10.80 10.15
N PHE A 279 18.25 9.82 10.43
CA PHE A 279 19.46 9.56 9.65
C PHE A 279 19.14 9.22 8.20
N PHE A 280 18.20 8.30 7.95
CA PHE A 280 17.75 7.99 6.59
C PHE A 280 17.14 9.20 5.88
N GLY A 281 16.33 9.98 6.59
CA GLY A 281 15.77 11.22 6.05
C GLY A 281 16.84 12.23 5.64
N ALA A 282 17.89 12.38 6.45
CA ALA A 282 19.00 13.29 6.16
C ALA A 282 19.88 12.80 5.01
N VAL A 283 19.99 11.49 4.78
CA VAL A 283 20.75 10.92 3.64
C VAL A 283 19.98 11.04 2.32
N VAL A 284 18.66 10.97 2.36
CA VAL A 284 17.81 10.98 1.16
C VAL A 284 17.49 12.40 0.67
N VAL A 285 17.50 13.39 1.56
CA VAL A 285 17.22 14.81 1.25
C VAL A 285 18.48 15.53 0.79
#